data_AF-A0A0C5GIF6-F1
#
_entry.id   AF-A0A0C5GIF6-F1
#
_cell.length_a   1.000
_cell.length_b   1.000
_cell.length_c   1.000
_cell.angle_alpha   90.00
_cell.angle_beta   90.00
_cell.angle_gamma   90.00
#
_symmetry.space_group_name_H-M   'P 1'
#
loop_
_entity.id
_entity.type
_entity.pdbx_description
1 polymer ?
#
loop_
_entity_poly.entity_id
_entity_poly.type
_entity_poly.pdbx_seq_one_letter_code
_entity_poly.pdbx_strand_id
1 'polypeptide(L)'
;MRQPDEDWLDFDTSTLEDWDDERARTALHGVHGPLYRNHLRIAARLDQWAAAEAQRTDTDARYRAGYVQALEDMAAFLRQTYFLPEDPD
;
A
#
# COMPACT_ATOMS: atom_id res chain seq x y z
N MET A 1 -3.35 -10.99 -18.36
CA MET A 1 -3.71 -12.14 -17.51
C MET A 1 -4.17 -11.59 -16.17
N ARG A 2 -5.28 -12.10 -15.61
CA ARG A 2 -5.72 -11.71 -14.26
C ARG A 2 -4.77 -12.39 -13.28
N GLN A 3 -3.94 -11.61 -12.60
CA GLN A 3 -3.08 -12.12 -11.54
C GLN A 3 -3.98 -12.69 -10.42
N PRO A 4 -3.67 -13.86 -9.85
CA PRO A 4 -4.41 -14.40 -8.71
C PRO A 4 -4.58 -13.34 -7.63
N ASP A 5 -5.73 -13.34 -6.96
CA ASP A 5 -6.03 -12.36 -5.91
C ASP A 5 -5.02 -12.47 -4.75
N GLU A 6 -4.56 -13.70 -4.45
CA GLU A 6 -3.56 -14.00 -3.41
C GLU A 6 -2.22 -13.32 -3.66
N ASP A 7 -1.79 -13.18 -4.92
CA ASP A 7 -0.54 -12.50 -5.27
C ASP A 7 -0.57 -11.00 -4.94
N TRP A 8 -1.76 -10.40 -4.80
CA TRP A 8 -1.87 -8.98 -4.42
C TRP A 8 -1.59 -8.74 -2.94
N LEU A 9 -1.66 -9.78 -2.12
CA LEU A 9 -1.37 -9.75 -0.69
C LEU A 9 0.04 -10.27 -0.35
N ASP A 10 0.81 -10.67 -1.36
CA ASP A 10 2.20 -11.12 -1.22
C ASP A 10 3.17 -9.93 -1.12
N PHE A 11 3.06 -9.19 -0.01
CA PHE A 11 3.97 -8.10 0.36
C PHE A 11 4.41 -8.23 1.81
N ASP A 12 5.51 -7.56 2.16
CA ASP A 12 5.98 -7.55 3.54
C ASP A 12 5.00 -6.80 4.46
N THR A 13 4.44 -7.52 5.42
CA THR A 13 3.49 -6.99 6.40
C THR A 13 4.15 -6.65 7.74
N SER A 14 5.45 -6.94 7.91
CA SER A 14 6.14 -6.81 9.20
C SER A 14 6.23 -5.37 9.71
N THR A 15 6.10 -4.39 8.81
CA THR A 15 6.14 -2.97 9.10
C THR A 15 4.75 -2.32 9.16
N LEU A 16 3.69 -3.09 8.94
CA LEU A 16 2.31 -2.60 8.94
C LEU A 16 1.71 -2.73 10.34
N GLU A 17 1.51 -1.61 11.02
CA GLU A 17 1.08 -1.55 12.42
C GLU A 17 -0.27 -2.25 12.69
N ASP A 18 -1.23 -2.08 11.78
CA ASP A 18 -2.61 -2.59 11.90
C ASP A 18 -2.92 -3.66 10.85
N TRP A 19 -1.92 -4.42 10.39
CA TRP A 19 -2.17 -5.46 9.41
C TRP A 19 -3.13 -6.55 9.91
N ASP A 20 -4.12 -6.85 9.08
CA ASP A 20 -5.13 -7.87 9.33
C ASP A 20 -5.42 -8.59 8.01
N ASP A 21 -4.90 -9.81 7.91
CA ASP A 21 -5.02 -10.65 6.71
C ASP A 21 -6.48 -10.99 6.39
N GLU A 22 -7.32 -11.20 7.42
CA GLU A 22 -8.73 -11.51 7.23
C GLU A 22 -9.49 -10.30 6.69
N ARG A 23 -9.21 -9.10 7.24
CA ARG A 23 -9.78 -7.85 6.73
C ARG A 23 -9.37 -7.58 5.28
N ALA A 24 -8.10 -7.78 4.96
CA ALA A 24 -7.58 -7.60 3.60
C ALA A 24 -8.22 -8.59 2.61
N ARG A 25 -8.31 -9.88 2.95
CA ARG A 25 -8.99 -10.90 2.11
C ARG A 25 -10.47 -10.57 1.93
N THR A 26 -11.14 -10.17 3.01
CA THR A 26 -12.55 -9.76 2.97
C THR A 26 -12.74 -8.57 2.02
N ALA A 27 -11.91 -7.54 2.12
CA ALA A 27 -11.95 -6.39 1.21
C ALA A 27 -11.70 -6.78 -0.25
N LEU A 28 -10.79 -7.72 -0.50
CA LEU A 28 -10.39 -8.16 -1.85
C LEU A 28 -11.51 -8.93 -2.57
N HIS A 29 -12.27 -9.71 -1.82
CA HIS A 29 -13.39 -10.52 -2.31
C HIS A 29 -14.76 -9.84 -2.15
N GLY A 30 -14.83 -8.74 -1.40
CA GLY A 30 -16.03 -7.96 -1.14
C GLY A 30 -16.40 -6.98 -2.26
N VAL A 31 -17.42 -6.15 -1.98
CA VAL A 31 -18.00 -5.19 -2.94
C VAL A 31 -16.97 -4.18 -3.46
N HIS A 32 -16.03 -3.78 -2.62
CA HIS A 32 -14.97 -2.84 -2.96
C HIS A 32 -13.71 -3.50 -3.53
N GLY A 33 -13.74 -4.81 -3.83
CA GLY A 33 -12.59 -5.56 -4.33
C GLY A 33 -11.85 -4.90 -5.51
N PRO A 34 -12.54 -4.38 -6.56
CA PRO A 34 -11.85 -3.68 -7.65
C PRO A 34 -11.09 -2.43 -7.20
N LEU A 35 -11.64 -1.67 -6.26
CA LEU A 35 -10.99 -0.49 -5.68
C LEU A 35 -9.81 -0.90 -4.80
N TYR A 36 -9.96 -1.94 -3.98
CA TYR A 36 -8.86 -2.42 -3.15
C TYR A 36 -7.68 -2.95 -4.00
N ARG A 37 -7.93 -3.69 -5.08
CA ARG A 37 -6.87 -4.05 -6.05
C ARG A 37 -6.16 -2.83 -6.65
N ASN A 38 -6.88 -1.73 -6.86
CA ASN A 38 -6.26 -0.48 -7.30
C ASN A 38 -5.37 0.12 -6.21
N HIS A 39 -5.80 0.11 -4.94
CA HIS A 39 -4.97 0.55 -3.82
C HIS A 39 -3.68 -0.26 -3.70
N LEU A 40 -3.75 -1.58 -3.83
CA LEU A 40 -2.58 -2.47 -3.80
C LEU A 40 -1.60 -2.18 -4.95
N ARG A 41 -2.10 -1.87 -6.15
CA ARG A 41 -1.26 -1.42 -7.28
C ARG A 41 -0.59 -0.08 -7.01
N ILE A 42 -1.31 0.86 -6.42
CA ILE A 42 -0.77 2.18 -6.08
C ILE A 42 0.31 2.01 -5.00
N ALA A 43 0.06 1.22 -3.96
CA ALA A 43 1.03 0.93 -2.90
C ALA A 43 2.33 0.35 -3.49
N ALA A 44 2.24 -0.67 -4.34
CA ALA A 44 3.41 -1.24 -5.03
C ALA A 44 4.18 -0.21 -5.87
N ARG A 45 3.48 0.76 -6.47
CA ARG A 45 4.11 1.85 -7.22
C ARG A 45 4.77 2.88 -6.31
N LEU A 46 4.18 3.16 -5.14
CA LEU A 46 4.77 4.03 -4.13
C LEU A 46 6.06 3.44 -3.57
N ASP A 47 6.14 2.12 -3.32
CA ASP A 47 7.39 1.49 -2.87
C ASP A 47 8.50 1.66 -3.91
N GLN A 48 8.19 1.49 -5.20
CA GLN A 48 9.16 1.71 -6.28
C GLN A 48 9.65 3.16 -6.31
N TRP A 49 8.76 4.11 -6.01
CA TRP A 49 9.13 5.51 -5.94
C TRP A 49 9.97 5.82 -4.69
N ALA A 50 9.59 5.30 -3.52
CA ALA A 50 10.36 5.42 -2.30
C ALA A 50 11.79 4.88 -2.48
N ALA A 51 11.93 3.71 -3.09
CA ALA A 51 13.23 3.12 -3.40
C ALA A 51 14.05 3.99 -4.36
N ALA A 52 13.43 4.58 -5.39
CA ALA A 52 14.11 5.48 -6.31
C ALA A 52 14.52 6.80 -5.64
N GLU A 53 13.64 7.39 -4.83
CA GLU A 53 13.91 8.64 -4.12
C GLU A 53 15.03 8.44 -3.08
N ALA A 54 15.07 7.31 -2.39
CA ALA A 54 16.12 6.99 -1.41
C ALA A 54 17.55 7.03 -2.02
N GLN A 55 17.67 6.79 -3.33
CA GLN A 55 18.97 6.81 -4.05
C GLN A 55 19.36 8.19 -4.59
N ARG A 56 18.48 9.19 -4.48
CA ARG A 56 18.76 10.54 -5.00
C ARG A 56 19.79 11.27 -4.14
N THR A 57 20.73 11.93 -4.79
CA THR A 57 21.81 12.70 -4.15
C THR A 57 21.71 14.20 -4.39
N ASP A 58 20.72 14.64 -5.16
CA ASP A 58 20.51 16.03 -5.60
C ASP A 58 19.63 16.86 -4.65
N THR A 59 19.21 16.29 -3.52
CA THR A 59 18.33 16.92 -2.53
C THR A 59 18.86 16.76 -1.10
N ASP A 60 18.33 17.56 -0.18
CA ASP A 60 18.67 17.49 1.25
C ASP A 60 18.32 16.13 1.85
N ALA A 61 19.20 15.60 2.69
CA ALA A 61 19.06 14.25 3.25
C ALA A 61 17.86 14.12 4.19
N ARG A 62 17.53 15.16 4.96
CA ARG A 62 16.38 15.16 5.87
C ARG A 62 15.08 15.26 5.09
N TYR A 63 15.04 16.11 4.07
CA TYR A 63 13.90 16.18 3.15
C TYR A 63 13.64 14.83 2.49
N ARG A 64 14.69 14.21 1.92
CA ARG A 64 14.60 12.89 1.28
C ARG A 64 14.05 11.83 2.23
N ALA A 65 14.60 11.74 3.44
CA ALA A 65 14.15 10.77 4.45
C ALA A 65 12.66 10.96 4.80
N GLY A 66 12.23 12.21 5.01
CA GLY A 66 10.82 12.50 5.31
C GLY A 66 9.89 12.20 4.13
N TYR A 67 10.33 12.45 2.90
CA TYR A 67 9.53 12.12 1.71
C TYR A 67 9.41 10.62 1.49
N VAL A 68 10.50 9.87 1.67
CA VAL A 68 10.49 8.39 1.61
C VAL A 68 9.53 7.82 2.65
N GLN A 69 9.62 8.28 3.91
CA GLN A 69 8.71 7.84 4.97
C GLN A 69 7.24 8.10 4.60
N ALA A 70 6.93 9.29 4.07
CA ALA A 70 5.56 9.62 3.67
C ALA A 70 5.02 8.71 2.55
N LEU A 71 5.87 8.29 1.60
CA LEU A 71 5.47 7.34 0.56
C LEU A 71 5.20 5.94 1.15
N GLU A 72 6.04 5.49 2.07
CA GLU A 72 5.90 4.20 2.77
C GLU A 72 4.64 4.17 3.64
N ASP A 73 4.35 5.25 4.39
CA ASP A 73 3.14 5.39 5.20
C ASP A 73 1.88 5.36 4.33
N MET A 74 1.89 6.07 3.20
CA MET A 74 0.76 6.06 2.26
C MET A 74 0.54 4.68 1.64
N ALA A 75 1.60 3.96 1.30
CA ALA A 75 1.51 2.58 0.83
C ALA A 75 0.92 1.67 1.92
N ALA A 76 1.32 1.86 3.19
CA ALA A 76 0.77 1.14 4.33
C ALA A 76 -0.73 1.39 4.51
N PHE A 77 -1.19 2.65 4.48
CA PHE A 77 -2.63 2.96 4.60
C PHE A 77 -3.46 2.35 3.47
N LEU A 78 -2.95 2.37 2.24
CA LEU A 78 -3.60 1.73 1.09
C LEU A 78 -3.74 0.21 1.27
N ARG A 79 -2.70 -0.46 1.81
CA ARG A 79 -2.72 -1.90 2.12
C ARG A 79 -3.69 -2.24 3.25
N GLN A 80 -3.75 -1.40 4.28
CA GLN A 80 -4.52 -1.63 5.50
C GLN A 80 -6.00 -1.24 5.39
N THR A 81 -6.52 -1.07 4.17
CA THR A 81 -7.92 -0.75 3.86
C THR A 81 -8.44 0.63 4.32
N TYR A 82 -7.56 1.50 4.83
CA TYR A 82 -7.94 2.80 5.42
C TYR A 82 -8.68 3.75 4.45
N PHE A 83 -8.48 3.59 3.14
CA PHE A 83 -9.11 4.42 2.11
C PHE A 83 -10.30 3.75 1.41
N LEU A 84 -10.70 2.55 1.85
CA LEU A 84 -11.95 1.98 1.35
C LEU A 84 -13.14 2.73 1.95
N PRO A 85 -14.24 2.89 1.21
CA PRO A 85 -15.48 3.39 1.79
C PRO A 85 -15.88 2.50 2.97
N GLU A 86 -16.37 3.12 4.04
CA GLU A 86 -17.15 2.40 5.04
C GLU A 86 -18.39 1.84 4.33
N ASP A 87 -18.71 0.56 4.54
CA ASP A 87 -19.96 0.01 4.04
C ASP A 87 -21.10 0.86 4.60
N PRO A 88 -22.13 1.20 3.80
CA PRO A 88 -23.32 1.83 4.36
C PRO A 88 -23.94 0.85 5.35
N ASP A 89 -24.15 1.31 6.59
CA ASP A 89 -24.95 0.62 7.62
C ASP A 89 -26.28 0.06 7.07
#